data_AF-K1TAZ3-F1
#
_entry.id   AF-K1TAZ3-F1
#
_cell.length_a   1.000
_cell.length_b   1.000
_cell.length_c   1.000
_cell.angle_alpha   90.00
_cell.angle_beta   90.00
_cell.angle_gamma   90.00
#
_symmetry.space_group_name_H-M   'P 1'
#
loop_
_entity.id
_entity.type
_entity.pdbx_description
1 polymer ?
#
loop_
_entity_poly.entity_id
_entity_poly.type
_entity_poly.pdbx_seq_one_letter_code
_entity_poly.pdbx_strand_id
1 'polypeptide(L)'
;MGKLNKFTAFMGNKFQPVFGKIVYRNMRRKPIVPKELKRLSDLAPLDKDKVQLVAHRGLSGAYPENTAPSFEAAGKHGGYFGLECDTHMTRDGVWVIMHDPDVSTI
;
A
#
# COMPACT_ATOMS: atom_id res chain seq x y z
N MET A 1 -20.86 18.20 17.18
CA MET A 1 -21.58 18.91 16.08
C MET A 1 -20.73 20.09 15.60
N GLY A 2 -19.80 19.85 14.67
CA GLY A 2 -19.04 20.90 13.99
C GLY A 2 -19.70 21.24 12.66
N LYS A 3 -19.98 22.52 12.42
CA LYS A 3 -20.81 23.03 11.32
C LYS A 3 -20.27 22.61 9.95
N LEU A 4 -21.05 21.81 9.21
CA LEU A 4 -20.88 21.63 7.77
C LEU A 4 -20.98 23.01 7.08
N ASN A 5 -19.97 23.38 6.30
CA ASN A 5 -20.00 24.58 5.47
C ASN A 5 -21.14 24.45 4.44
N LYS A 6 -22.23 25.21 4.66
CA LYS A 6 -23.47 25.24 3.87
C LYS A 6 -23.31 25.60 2.38
N PHE A 7 -22.10 25.90 1.90
CA PHE A 7 -21.81 26.09 0.48
C PHE A 7 -21.73 24.77 -0.31
N THR A 8 -21.39 23.66 0.37
CA THR A 8 -21.25 22.34 -0.27
C THR A 8 -22.57 21.58 -0.45
N ALA A 9 -23.65 22.03 0.22
CA ALA A 9 -24.94 21.37 0.20
C ALA A 9 -25.90 21.90 -0.89
N PHE A 10 -25.59 23.01 -1.56
CA PHE A 10 -26.49 23.64 -2.54
C PHE A 10 -26.16 23.32 -4.01
N MET A 11 -24.92 22.94 -4.33
CA MET A 11 -24.58 22.54 -5.69
C MET A 11 -24.57 21.02 -5.81
N GLY A 12 -25.75 20.50 -6.18
CA GLY A 12 -25.92 19.14 -6.64
C GLY A 12 -24.96 18.77 -7.77
N ASN A 13 -24.84 17.46 -7.93
CA ASN A 13 -23.86 16.68 -8.69
C ASN A 13 -23.84 16.91 -10.22
N LYS A 14 -23.84 18.15 -10.74
CA LYS A 14 -23.98 18.42 -12.18
C LYS A 14 -22.95 19.32 -12.86
N PHE A 15 -21.98 19.89 -12.15
CA PHE A 15 -20.86 20.59 -12.81
C PHE A 15 -19.58 20.48 -11.96
N GLN A 16 -18.85 19.37 -12.09
CA GLN A 16 -17.41 19.41 -11.83
C GLN A 16 -16.74 19.86 -13.14
N PRO A 17 -16.30 21.12 -13.27
CA PRO A 17 -15.53 21.51 -14.44
C PRO A 17 -14.25 20.65 -14.46
N VAL A 18 -13.80 20.24 -15.64
CA VAL A 18 -12.60 19.40 -15.85
C VAL A 18 -11.37 19.98 -15.11
N PHE A 19 -11.31 21.31 -14.97
CA PHE A 19 -10.35 22.03 -14.13
C PHE A 19 -10.37 21.61 -12.66
N GLY A 20 -11.56 21.44 -12.08
CA GLY A 20 -11.73 20.99 -10.70
C GLY A 20 -11.13 19.61 -10.47
N LYS A 21 -11.28 18.66 -11.42
CA LYS A 21 -10.67 17.32 -11.29
C LYS A 21 -9.14 17.36 -11.35
N ILE A 22 -8.55 18.16 -12.22
CA ILE A 22 -7.07 18.28 -12.33
C ILE A 22 -6.49 18.93 -11.07
N VAL A 23 -7.10 20.01 -10.60
CA VAL A 23 -6.68 20.70 -9.37
C VAL A 23 -6.86 19.78 -8.17
N TYR A 24 -7.98 19.06 -8.08
CA TYR A 24 -8.24 18.10 -7.00
C TYR A 24 -7.29 16.89 -7.04
N ARG A 25 -6.92 16.41 -8.24
CA ARG A 25 -5.92 15.34 -8.45
C ARG A 25 -4.52 15.78 -8.04
N ASN A 26 -4.13 17.03 -8.32
CA ASN A 26 -2.84 17.59 -7.91
C ASN A 26 -2.79 17.95 -6.42
N MET A 27 -3.91 18.40 -5.82
CA MET A 27 -3.99 18.68 -4.38
C MET A 27 -3.93 17.42 -3.49
N ARG A 28 -4.41 16.27 -3.98
CA ARG A 28 -4.29 14.98 -3.27
C ARG A 28 -2.92 14.32 -3.40
N ARG A 29 -2.13 14.69 -4.40
CA ARG A 29 -0.73 14.26 -4.53
C ARG A 29 0.16 15.16 -3.69
N LYS A 30 -0.01 15.13 -2.37
CA LYS A 30 1.10 15.56 -1.51
C LYS A 30 2.23 14.57 -1.79
N PRO A 31 3.41 15.00 -2.26
CA PRO A 31 4.56 14.11 -2.32
C PRO A 31 4.73 13.51 -0.93
N ILE A 32 4.57 12.19 -0.83
CA ILE A 32 4.79 11.49 0.42
C ILE A 32 6.27 11.62 0.67
N VAL A 33 6.64 12.53 1.57
CA VAL A 33 8.03 12.64 2.02
C VAL A 33 8.32 11.30 2.72
N PRO A 34 9.26 10.49 2.22
CA PRO A 34 9.59 9.24 2.86
C PRO A 34 9.95 9.54 4.30
N LYS A 35 9.21 8.94 5.23
CA LYS A 35 9.52 9.07 6.65
C LYS A 35 10.92 8.48 6.84
N GLU A 36 11.75 9.16 7.62
CA GLU A 36 13.12 8.69 7.86
C GLU A 36 13.07 7.24 8.36
N LEU A 37 13.80 6.35 7.67
CA LEU A 37 13.83 4.92 7.99
C LEU A 37 14.57 4.74 9.32
N LYS A 38 13.82 4.53 10.39
CA LYS A 38 14.39 4.13 11.69
C LYS A 38 14.83 2.67 11.60
N ARG A 39 15.98 2.33 12.17
CA ARG A 39 16.33 0.92 12.28
C ARG A 39 15.33 0.26 13.21
N LEU A 40 15.09 -1.02 12.97
CA LEU A 40 14.20 -1.82 13.80
C LEU A 40 14.61 -1.77 15.29
N SER A 41 15.92 -1.70 15.56
CA SER A 41 16.52 -1.50 16.88
C SER A 41 16.11 -0.18 17.57
N ASP A 42 15.73 0.82 16.79
CA ASP A 42 15.51 2.20 17.26
C ASP A 42 14.01 2.47 17.55
N LEU A 43 13.13 1.53 17.18
CA LEU A 43 11.67 1.69 17.29
C LEU A 43 11.10 1.29 18.65
N ALA A 44 11.96 0.84 19.57
CA ALA A 44 11.74 0.30 20.94
C ALA A 44 12.43 -1.07 21.04
N PRO A 45 12.74 -1.58 22.24
CA PRO A 45 13.10 -2.99 22.38
C PRO A 45 11.92 -3.82 21.89
N LEU A 46 12.00 -4.28 20.65
CA LEU A 46 11.03 -5.19 20.07
C LEU A 46 11.21 -6.51 20.78
N ASP A 47 10.34 -6.72 21.76
CA ASP A 47 10.10 -8.03 22.31
C ASP A 47 9.63 -8.92 21.14
N LYS A 48 10.54 -9.76 20.64
CA LYS A 48 10.28 -10.65 19.51
C LYS A 48 9.18 -11.66 19.82
N ASP A 49 8.91 -11.90 21.11
CA ASP A 49 7.84 -12.78 21.56
C ASP A 49 6.47 -12.07 21.53
N LYS A 50 6.46 -10.72 21.52
CA LYS A 50 5.24 -9.91 21.40
C LYS A 50 5.02 -9.27 20.03
N VAL A 51 6.08 -9.08 19.24
CA VAL A 51 6.00 -8.42 17.93
C VAL A 51 6.39 -9.36 16.82
N GLN A 52 5.41 -9.68 15.99
CA GLN A 52 5.55 -10.54 14.82
C GLN A 52 5.79 -9.69 13.57
N LEU A 53 6.93 -9.91 12.91
CA LEU A 53 7.25 -9.25 11.65
C LEU A 53 6.62 -10.02 10.48
N VAL A 54 5.96 -9.29 9.58
CA VAL A 54 5.37 -9.87 8.36
C VAL A 54 6.08 -9.29 7.15
N ALA A 55 6.54 -10.15 6.24
CA ALA A 55 7.19 -9.74 5.00
C ALA A 55 6.13 -9.31 3.97
N HIS A 56 5.92 -7.99 3.85
CA HIS A 56 4.97 -7.37 2.93
C HIS A 56 5.38 -7.64 1.48
N ARG A 57 4.58 -8.46 0.78
CA ARG A 57 4.82 -8.99 -0.58
C ARG A 57 6.12 -9.78 -0.71
N GLY A 58 6.52 -10.46 0.36
CA GLY A 58 7.82 -11.13 0.51
C GLY A 58 8.94 -10.15 0.86
N LEU A 59 10.18 -10.49 0.51
CA LEU A 59 11.34 -9.59 0.66
C LEU A 59 11.40 -8.57 -0.49
N SER A 60 10.31 -7.83 -0.69
CA SER A 60 10.06 -6.90 -1.79
C SER A 60 11.07 -5.75 -1.91
N GLY A 61 11.80 -5.44 -0.84
CA GLY A 61 12.90 -4.48 -0.88
C GLY A 61 14.16 -4.96 -1.61
N ALA A 62 14.30 -6.28 -1.83
CA ALA A 62 15.47 -6.89 -2.48
C ALA A 62 15.11 -7.77 -3.69
N TYR A 63 13.87 -8.23 -3.79
CA TYR A 63 13.37 -9.11 -4.86
C TYR A 63 12.06 -8.55 -5.42
N PRO A 64 11.69 -8.88 -6.67
CA PRO A 64 10.40 -8.48 -7.23
C PRO A 64 9.24 -8.92 -6.31
N GLU A 65 8.37 -7.98 -5.96
CA GLU A 65 7.25 -8.23 -5.06
C GLU A 65 6.32 -9.35 -5.55
N ASN A 66 5.66 -10.05 -4.62
CA ASN A 66 4.65 -11.07 -4.96
C ASN A 66 5.17 -12.24 -5.84
N THR A 67 6.48 -12.51 -5.82
CA THR A 67 7.10 -13.61 -6.56
C THR A 67 7.66 -14.71 -5.63
N ALA A 68 7.76 -15.95 -6.15
CA ALA A 68 8.36 -17.05 -5.42
C ALA A 68 9.78 -16.74 -4.90
N PRO A 69 10.70 -16.14 -5.68
CA PRO A 69 12.01 -15.72 -5.15
C PRO A 69 11.92 -14.77 -3.95
N SER A 70 10.97 -13.82 -3.96
CA SER A 70 10.77 -12.88 -2.84
C SER A 70 10.29 -13.59 -1.58
N PHE A 71 9.38 -14.55 -1.71
CA PHE A 71 8.89 -15.36 -0.60
C PHE A 71 9.95 -16.32 -0.04
N GLU A 72 10.69 -16.99 -0.93
CA GLU A 72 11.80 -17.87 -0.54
C GLU A 72 12.89 -17.10 0.20
N ALA A 73 13.24 -15.90 -0.29
CA ALA A 73 14.24 -15.04 0.35
C ALA A 73 13.79 -14.61 1.75
N ALA A 74 12.53 -14.22 1.91
CA ALA A 74 11.97 -13.89 3.23
C ALA A 74 12.02 -15.08 4.19
N GLY A 75 11.64 -16.28 3.74
CA GLY A 75 11.72 -17.51 4.54
C GLY A 75 13.16 -17.87 4.95
N LYS A 76 14.11 -17.75 4.02
CA LYS A 76 15.55 -18.00 4.28
C LYS A 76 16.17 -17.00 5.25
N HIS A 77 15.65 -15.76 5.30
CA HIS A 77 16.15 -14.73 6.20
C HIS A 77 15.87 -15.02 7.69
N GLY A 78 14.89 -15.89 7.99
CA GLY A 78 14.61 -16.38 9.34
C GLY A 78 14.11 -15.33 10.34
N GLY A 79 13.76 -14.13 9.89
CA GLY A 79 13.36 -12.99 10.74
C GLY A 79 11.87 -12.64 10.70
N TYR A 80 11.10 -13.29 9.83
CA TYR A 80 9.68 -13.00 9.65
C TYR A 80 8.82 -14.12 10.23
N PHE A 81 7.79 -13.73 10.97
CA PHE A 81 6.75 -14.64 11.47
C PHE A 81 5.84 -15.12 10.32
N GLY A 82 5.56 -14.24 9.36
CA GLY A 82 4.65 -14.54 8.26
C GLY A 82 5.03 -13.81 6.97
N LEU A 83 4.40 -14.26 5.89
CA LEU A 83 4.45 -13.63 4.58
C LEU A 83 3.09 -13.02 4.29
N GLU A 84 3.09 -11.85 3.68
CA GLU A 84 1.88 -11.23 3.14
C GLU A 84 1.95 -11.23 1.61
N CYS A 85 0.79 -11.36 0.97
CA CYS A 85 0.66 -11.31 -0.47
C CYS A 85 -0.71 -10.78 -0.88
N ASP A 86 -0.78 -10.15 -2.04
CA ASP A 86 -2.00 -9.59 -2.62
C ASP A 86 -2.56 -10.53 -3.67
N THR A 87 -3.88 -10.75 -3.69
CA THR A 87 -4.53 -11.67 -4.64
C THR A 87 -5.58 -10.98 -5.50
N HIS A 88 -5.60 -11.29 -6.80
CA HIS A 88 -6.66 -10.94 -7.74
C HIS A 88 -7.17 -12.18 -8.49
N MET A 89 -8.34 -12.05 -9.12
CA MET A 89 -8.90 -13.10 -9.98
C MET A 89 -8.87 -12.65 -11.44
N THR A 90 -8.39 -13.53 -12.32
CA THR A 90 -8.38 -13.32 -13.77
C THR A 90 -9.79 -13.51 -14.36
N ARG A 91 -9.97 -13.11 -15.63
CA ARG A 91 -11.27 -13.24 -16.33
C ARG A 91 -11.73 -14.70 -16.47
N ASP A 92 -10.80 -15.64 -16.55
CA ASP A 92 -11.03 -17.08 -16.59
C ASP A 92 -11.18 -17.72 -15.19
N GLY A 93 -11.23 -16.91 -14.12
CA GLY A 93 -11.51 -17.38 -12.77
C GLY A 93 -10.30 -17.93 -12.01
N VAL A 94 -9.08 -17.72 -12.53
CA VAL A 94 -7.84 -18.17 -11.90
C VAL A 94 -7.36 -17.12 -10.91
N TRP A 95 -7.01 -17.53 -9.70
CA TRP A 95 -6.39 -16.64 -8.71
C TRP A 95 -4.92 -16.42 -9.04
N VAL A 96 -4.49 -15.15 -8.99
CA VAL A 96 -3.12 -14.72 -9.21
C VAL A 96 -2.65 -13.85 -8.04
N ILE A 97 -1.33 -13.79 -7.84
CA ILE A 97 -0.72 -12.94 -6.82
C ILE A 97 -0.19 -11.68 -7.49
N MET A 98 -0.77 -10.53 -7.19
CA MET A 98 -0.43 -9.21 -7.76
C MET A 98 -1.06 -8.13 -6.90
N HIS A 99 -0.39 -6.99 -6.73
CA HIS A 99 -0.95 -5.89 -5.92
C HIS A 99 -1.89 -4.99 -6.73
N ASP A 100 -1.39 -4.42 -7.81
CA ASP A 100 -2.12 -3.44 -8.61
C ASP A 100 -3.26 -4.10 -9.40
N PRO A 101 -4.33 -3.35 -9.73
CA PRO A 101 -5.44 -3.89 -10.52
C PRO A 101 -5.10 -4.07 -12.01
N ASP A 102 -3.95 -3.56 -12.45
CA ASP A 102 -3.44 -3.65 -13.81
C ASP A 102 -1.92 -3.92 -13.81
N VAL A 103 -1.40 -4.28 -14.98
CA VAL A 103 0.00 -4.73 -15.17
C VAL A 103 0.97 -3.61 -15.51
N SER A 104 0.58 -2.34 -15.35
CA SER A 104 1.42 -1.21 -15.76
C SER A 104 2.59 -0.93 -14.80
N THR A 105 2.51 -1.41 -13.57
CA THR A 105 3.54 -1.26 -12.53
C THR A 105 4.28 -2.58 -12.29
N ILE A 106 4.91 -3.10 -13.35
CA ILE A 106 5.82 -4.27 -13.29
C ILE A 106 7.26 -3.80 -13.48
#